data_AF-A0A6G2K459-F1
#
_entry.id   AF-A0A6G2K459-F1
#
_cell.length_a   1.000
_cell.length_b   1.000
_cell.length_c   1.000
_cell.angle_alpha   90.00
_cell.angle_beta   90.00
_cell.angle_gamma   90.00
#
_symmetry.space_group_name_H-M   'P 1'
#
loop_
_entity.id
_entity.type
_entity.pdbx_description
1 polymer ?
#
loop_
_entity_poly.entity_id
_entity_poly.type
_entity_poly.pdbx_seq_one_letter_code
_entity_poly.pdbx_strand_id
1 'polypeptide(L)'
;MFAKVLTVSDGVIAGTREDRSGEALEALLAGAGYEVVERRVVADGAESVAEALAEMTDGFAGLLVTTGGTGFGPRDLTPEGTRQVVERLAPGLAEAMRFVNPLGRLSRAVAGTRGSALILNTPGSPRGAVECAEAVLEVLPHALRLLSDEPTPH
;
A
#
# COMPACT_ATOMS: atom_id res chain seq x y z
N MET A 1 6.43 -14.99 1.10
CA MET A 1 6.90 -13.60 1.25
C MET A 1 6.04 -12.93 2.30
N PHE A 2 6.55 -11.91 3.00
CA PHE A 2 5.78 -11.21 4.03
C PHE A 2 5.07 -9.98 3.47
N ALA A 3 3.93 -9.66 4.05
CA ALA A 3 3.19 -8.44 3.77
C ALA A 3 2.68 -7.76 5.04
N LYS A 4 2.42 -6.45 4.94
CA LYS A 4 1.74 -5.65 5.95
C LYS A 4 0.66 -4.80 5.30
N VAL A 5 -0.39 -4.48 6.05
CA VAL A 5 -1.49 -3.62 5.58
C VAL A 5 -1.66 -2.42 6.51
N LEU A 6 -1.72 -1.24 5.92
CA LEU A 6 -1.97 0.03 6.63
C LEU A 6 -3.29 0.65 6.16
N THR A 7 -4.29 0.68 7.02
CA THR A 7 -5.53 1.42 6.77
C THR A 7 -5.38 2.86 7.23
N VAL A 8 -5.65 3.81 6.33
CA VAL A 8 -5.65 5.25 6.63
C VAL A 8 -7.09 5.72 6.67
N SER A 9 -7.63 5.95 7.87
CA SER A 9 -8.99 6.44 8.05
C SER A 9 -9.25 6.99 9.45
N ASP A 10 -9.62 8.27 9.53
CA ASP A 10 -10.16 8.90 10.75
C ASP A 10 -11.42 8.15 11.25
N GLY A 11 -12.25 7.64 10.33
CA GLY A 11 -13.49 6.95 10.66
C GLY A 11 -13.29 5.58 11.32
N VAL A 12 -12.27 4.83 10.89
CA VAL A 12 -11.91 3.53 11.48
C VAL A 12 -11.25 3.74 12.85
N ILE A 13 -10.34 4.72 12.97
CA ILE A 13 -9.76 5.12 14.26
C ILE A 13 -10.84 5.50 15.27
N ALA A 14 -11.85 6.26 14.84
CA ALA A 14 -12.96 6.68 15.68
C ALA A 14 -14.00 5.57 15.95
N GLY A 15 -13.85 4.37 15.38
CA GLY A 15 -14.81 3.27 15.52
C GLY A 15 -16.16 3.51 14.83
N THR A 16 -16.25 4.52 13.96
CA THR A 16 -17.48 4.87 13.22
C THR A 16 -17.63 4.08 11.91
N ARG A 17 -16.58 3.38 11.49
CA ARG A 17 -16.55 2.51 10.31
C ARG A 17 -15.71 1.27 10.61
N GLU A 18 -16.09 0.14 10.02
CA GLU A 18 -15.30 -1.09 10.02
C GLU A 18 -14.17 -1.03 8.98
N ASP A 19 -13.05 -1.69 9.28
CA ASP A 19 -11.88 -1.79 8.39
C ASP A 19 -12.05 -2.85 7.28
N ARG A 20 -13.14 -2.72 6.50
CA ARG A 20 -13.46 -3.68 5.44
C ARG A 20 -12.42 -3.72 4.31
N SER A 21 -11.71 -2.61 4.09
CA SER A 21 -10.68 -2.52 3.05
C SER A 21 -9.39 -3.21 3.51
N GLY A 22 -8.99 -3.03 4.77
CA GLY A 22 -7.86 -3.76 5.33
C GLY A 22 -8.10 -5.27 5.36
N GLU A 23 -9.30 -5.71 5.73
CA GLU A 23 -9.71 -7.12 5.68
C GLU A 23 -9.65 -7.69 4.25
N ALA A 24 -10.16 -6.95 3.28
CA ALA A 24 -10.16 -7.38 1.88
C ALA A 24 -8.74 -7.50 1.31
N LEU A 25 -7.85 -6.55 1.64
CA LEU A 25 -6.45 -6.61 1.23
C LEU A 25 -5.71 -7.77 1.90
N GLU A 26 -5.95 -8.04 3.18
CA GLU A 26 -5.37 -9.19 3.87
C GLU A 26 -5.77 -10.50 3.19
N ALA A 27 -7.06 -10.67 2.91
CA ALA A 27 -7.57 -11.87 2.23
C ALA A 27 -6.97 -12.05 0.82
N LEU A 28 -6.86 -10.95 0.05
CA LEU A 28 -6.23 -10.95 -1.26
C LEU A 28 -4.76 -11.39 -1.18
N LEU A 29 -4.00 -10.76 -0.28
CA LEU A 29 -2.56 -11.02 -0.11
C LEU A 29 -2.32 -12.46 0.34
N ALA A 30 -3.10 -12.95 1.29
CA ALA A 30 -3.06 -14.35 1.73
C ALA A 30 -3.35 -15.30 0.56
N GLY A 31 -4.38 -15.02 -0.25
CA GLY A 31 -4.70 -15.79 -1.45
C GLY A 31 -3.59 -15.79 -2.50
N ALA A 32 -2.77 -14.74 -2.54
CA ALA A 32 -1.60 -14.61 -3.42
C ALA A 32 -0.31 -15.20 -2.82
N GLY A 33 -0.36 -15.86 -1.66
CA GLY A 33 0.80 -16.51 -1.03
C GLY A 33 1.68 -15.59 -0.18
N TYR A 34 1.18 -14.42 0.21
CA TYR A 34 1.81 -13.56 1.20
C TYR A 34 1.34 -13.91 2.61
N GLU A 35 2.24 -13.89 3.57
CA GLU A 35 1.91 -13.93 4.99
C GLU A 35 1.74 -12.50 5.50
N VAL A 36 0.52 -12.11 5.89
CA VAL A 36 0.23 -10.78 6.43
C VAL A 36 0.60 -10.77 7.91
N VAL A 37 1.76 -10.20 8.23
CA VAL A 37 2.34 -10.24 9.58
C VAL A 37 1.91 -9.05 10.44
N GLU A 38 1.33 -8.01 9.85
CA GLU A 38 0.83 -6.84 10.57
C GLU A 38 -0.32 -6.16 9.82
N ARG A 39 -1.36 -5.80 10.57
CA ARG A 39 -2.40 -4.85 10.17
C ARG A 39 -2.41 -3.69 11.14
N ARG A 40 -2.38 -2.46 10.61
CA ARG A 40 -2.39 -1.24 11.41
C ARG A 40 -3.40 -0.25 10.83
N VAL A 41 -4.03 0.54 11.70
CA VAL A 41 -4.89 1.65 11.32
C VAL A 41 -4.27 2.95 11.81
N VAL A 42 -4.31 4.00 11.00
CA VAL A 42 -3.88 5.37 11.35
C VAL A 42 -4.88 6.42 10.89
N ALA A 43 -4.80 7.60 11.51
CA ALA A 43 -5.57 8.77 11.12
C ALA A 43 -5.13 9.31 9.75
N ASP A 44 -6.04 10.00 9.07
CA ASP A 44 -5.74 10.70 7.81
C ASP A 44 -4.70 11.82 8.05
N GLY A 45 -3.82 12.05 7.09
CA GLY A 45 -2.77 13.07 7.19
C GLY A 45 -1.43 12.61 6.65
N ALA A 46 -0.61 13.56 6.19
CA ALA A 46 0.70 13.23 5.65
C ALA A 46 1.65 12.72 6.74
N GLU A 47 1.69 13.40 7.90
CA GLU A 47 2.59 13.07 9.01
C GLU A 47 2.25 11.71 9.63
N SER A 48 0.97 11.46 9.97
CA SER A 48 0.52 10.18 10.52
C SER A 48 0.82 9.00 9.60
N VAL A 49 0.67 9.18 8.28
CA VAL A 49 1.01 8.16 7.29
C VAL A 49 2.52 7.97 7.19
N ALA A 50 3.30 9.06 7.14
CA ALA A 50 4.76 8.99 7.04
C ALA A 50 5.37 8.26 8.24
N GLU A 51 4.99 8.63 9.47
CA GLU A 51 5.47 8.00 10.70
C GLU A 51 5.15 6.49 10.71
N ALA A 52 3.91 6.12 10.43
CA ALA A 52 3.50 4.73 10.43
C ALA A 52 4.20 3.90 9.34
N LEU A 53 4.37 4.46 8.13
CA LEU A 53 5.13 3.79 7.08
C LEU A 53 6.59 3.62 7.47
N ALA A 54 7.22 4.64 8.08
CA ALA A 54 8.59 4.55 8.54
C ALA A 54 8.77 3.45 9.59
N GLU A 55 7.87 3.36 10.58
CA GLU A 55 7.90 2.33 11.61
C GLU A 55 7.61 0.93 11.05
N MET A 56 6.58 0.80 10.20
CA MET A 56 6.17 -0.51 9.68
C MET A 56 7.17 -1.09 8.70
N THR A 57 8.01 -0.26 8.08
CA THR A 57 9.07 -0.69 7.16
C THR A 57 10.44 -0.83 7.81
N ASP A 58 10.62 -0.38 9.06
CA ASP A 58 11.90 -0.51 9.77
C ASP A 58 12.22 -1.99 10.01
N GLY A 59 13.40 -2.42 9.54
CA GLY A 59 13.83 -3.82 9.59
C GLY A 59 12.94 -4.81 8.80
N PHE A 60 12.04 -4.33 7.94
CA PHE A 60 11.08 -5.17 7.23
C PHE A 60 11.47 -5.38 5.75
N ALA A 61 11.49 -6.65 5.32
CA ALA A 61 11.64 -7.04 3.92
C ALA A 61 10.34 -7.68 3.42
N GLY A 62 9.62 -6.98 2.55
CA GLY A 62 8.31 -7.44 2.09
C GLY A 62 7.45 -6.34 1.46
N LEU A 63 6.18 -6.66 1.31
CA LEU A 63 5.19 -5.76 0.71
C LEU A 63 4.43 -4.99 1.81
N LEU A 64 4.28 -3.68 1.67
CA LEU A 64 3.37 -2.88 2.50
C LEU A 64 2.31 -2.26 1.59
N VAL A 65 1.03 -2.60 1.83
CA VAL A 65 -0.09 -2.03 1.08
C VAL A 65 -0.87 -1.08 1.98
N THR A 66 -1.02 0.17 1.57
CA THR A 66 -1.91 1.11 2.25
C THR A 66 -3.28 1.13 1.58
N THR A 67 -4.34 1.41 2.34
CA THR A 67 -5.69 1.69 1.81
C THR A 67 -6.25 2.97 2.42
N GLY A 68 -6.74 3.87 1.57
CA GLY A 68 -7.33 5.16 2.01
C GLY A 68 -6.44 6.37 1.70
N GLY A 69 -7.03 7.56 1.80
CA GLY A 69 -6.33 8.83 1.72
C GLY A 69 -5.67 9.18 0.37
N THR A 70 -6.05 8.53 -0.75
CA THR A 70 -5.46 8.76 -2.09
C THR A 70 -6.30 9.64 -3.03
N GLY A 71 -7.49 10.06 -2.61
CA GLY A 71 -8.40 10.89 -3.41
C GLY A 71 -8.04 12.37 -3.44
N PHE A 72 -9.00 13.23 -3.81
CA PHE A 72 -8.84 14.69 -3.83
C PHE A 72 -9.45 15.39 -2.60
N GLY A 73 -9.85 14.65 -1.57
CA GLY A 73 -10.31 15.23 -0.32
C GLY A 73 -9.18 16.02 0.36
N PRO A 74 -9.51 17.07 1.14
CA PRO A 74 -8.49 17.92 1.79
C PRO A 74 -7.63 17.18 2.82
N ARG A 75 -8.08 16.01 3.27
CA ARG A 75 -7.40 15.13 4.22
C ARG A 75 -6.79 13.89 3.55
N ASP A 76 -7.06 13.68 2.26
CA ASP A 76 -6.44 12.61 1.48
C ASP A 76 -4.97 12.98 1.28
N LEU A 77 -4.10 12.54 2.18
CA LEU A 77 -2.68 12.90 2.18
C LEU A 77 -1.75 11.69 2.26
N THR A 78 -2.28 10.49 1.98
CA THR A 78 -1.50 9.25 1.96
C THR A 78 -0.38 9.30 0.90
N PRO A 79 -0.60 9.80 -0.34
CA PRO A 79 0.48 9.95 -1.30
C PRO A 79 1.58 10.92 -0.83
N GLU A 80 1.21 12.00 -0.15
CA GLU A 80 2.14 12.97 0.42
C GLU A 80 2.98 12.34 1.54
N GLY A 81 2.33 11.68 2.50
CA GLY A 81 3.02 10.97 3.58
C GLY A 81 3.93 9.86 3.07
N THR A 82 3.48 9.10 2.05
CA THR A 82 4.30 8.06 1.42
C THR A 82 5.55 8.65 0.75
N ARG A 83 5.41 9.78 0.04
CA ARG A 83 6.55 10.47 -0.60
C ARG A 83 7.61 10.98 0.37
N GLN A 84 7.25 11.22 1.63
CA GLN A 84 8.22 11.65 2.64
C GLN A 84 9.20 10.54 3.06
N VAL A 85 8.81 9.27 2.90
CA VAL A 85 9.58 8.14 3.45
C VAL A 85 10.19 7.22 2.40
N VAL A 86 9.62 7.19 1.18
CA VAL A 86 10.15 6.38 0.08
C VAL A 86 11.48 6.94 -0.43
N GLU A 87 12.42 6.06 -0.68
CA GLU A 87 13.76 6.37 -1.20
C GLU A 87 13.77 6.37 -2.73
N ARG A 88 12.97 5.50 -3.36
CA ARG A 88 12.83 5.41 -4.82
C ARG A 88 11.37 5.21 -5.19
N LEU A 89 10.89 5.97 -6.17
CA LEU A 89 9.53 5.81 -6.68
C LEU A 89 9.47 4.69 -7.73
N ALA A 90 8.33 4.00 -7.77
CA ALA A 90 7.99 2.98 -8.76
C ALA A 90 6.74 3.43 -9.57
N PRO A 91 6.87 4.47 -10.42
CA PRO A 91 5.72 5.09 -11.09
C PRO A 91 4.94 4.11 -11.97
N GLY A 92 5.59 3.15 -12.61
CA GLY A 92 4.94 2.14 -13.46
C GLY A 92 3.93 1.26 -12.70
N LEU A 93 4.19 0.95 -11.42
CA LEU A 93 3.22 0.23 -10.58
C LEU A 93 2.00 1.12 -10.30
N ALA A 94 2.23 2.38 -9.94
CA ALA A 94 1.14 3.33 -9.69
C ALA A 94 0.30 3.58 -10.96
N GLU A 95 0.92 3.61 -12.13
CA GLU A 95 0.23 3.71 -13.42
C GLU A 95 -0.63 2.48 -13.68
N ALA A 96 -0.08 1.27 -13.58
CA ALA A 96 -0.82 0.03 -13.77
C ALA A 96 -2.06 -0.05 -12.85
N MET A 97 -1.89 0.27 -11.56
CA MET A 97 -3.00 0.33 -10.59
C MET A 97 -4.11 1.31 -11.00
N ARG A 98 -3.75 2.49 -11.55
CA ARG A 98 -4.73 3.49 -12.01
C ARG A 98 -5.51 3.07 -13.25
N PHE A 99 -4.94 2.23 -14.10
CA PHE A 99 -5.54 1.84 -15.37
C PHE A 99 -6.64 0.78 -15.25
N VAL A 100 -6.72 0.06 -14.13
CA VAL A 100 -7.69 -1.02 -13.89
C VAL A 100 -9.14 -0.54 -14.02
N ASN A 101 -9.42 0.67 -13.55
CA ASN A 101 -10.78 1.21 -13.47
C ASN A 101 -10.78 2.67 -13.95
N PRO A 102 -11.80 3.13 -14.70
CA PRO A 102 -11.93 4.54 -15.08
C PRO A 102 -11.81 5.52 -13.90
N LEU A 103 -12.36 5.19 -12.73
CA LEU A 103 -12.25 6.00 -11.52
C LEU A 103 -10.86 5.95 -10.88
N GLY A 104 -10.09 4.89 -11.16
CA GLY A 104 -8.70 4.76 -10.72
C GLY A 104 -7.82 5.92 -11.20
N ARG A 105 -8.15 6.54 -12.33
CA ARG A 105 -7.46 7.74 -12.88
C ARG A 105 -7.56 8.97 -11.98
N LEU A 106 -8.49 8.99 -11.02
CA LEU A 106 -8.61 10.04 -10.01
C LEU A 106 -7.75 9.77 -8.77
N SER A 107 -7.16 8.58 -8.63
CA SER A 107 -6.28 8.25 -7.52
C SER A 107 -4.93 8.95 -7.68
N ARG A 108 -4.47 9.63 -6.64
CA ARG A 108 -3.13 10.21 -6.54
C ARG A 108 -2.10 9.26 -5.95
N ALA A 109 -2.47 7.98 -5.78
CA ALA A 109 -1.65 6.91 -5.23
C ALA A 109 -0.23 6.88 -5.83
N VAL A 110 0.74 6.59 -4.97
CA VAL A 110 2.12 6.30 -5.38
C VAL A 110 2.50 4.89 -4.98
N ALA A 111 3.61 4.44 -5.56
CA ALA A 111 4.32 3.23 -5.18
C ALA A 111 5.82 3.57 -5.11
N GLY A 112 6.55 2.89 -4.25
CA GLY A 112 7.99 3.12 -4.08
C GLY A 112 8.61 2.21 -3.03
N THR A 113 9.92 2.29 -2.88
CA THR A 113 10.67 1.43 -1.96
C THR A 113 11.24 2.24 -0.80
N ARG A 114 11.37 1.59 0.36
CA ARG A 114 12.08 2.10 1.54
C ARG A 114 12.82 0.92 2.17
N GLY A 115 14.15 0.99 2.29
CA GLY A 115 14.96 -0.18 2.61
C GLY A 115 14.62 -1.37 1.69
N SER A 116 14.33 -2.53 2.29
CA SER A 116 13.92 -3.76 1.57
C SER A 116 12.40 -3.91 1.43
N ALA A 117 11.62 -2.87 1.73
CA ALA A 117 10.16 -2.89 1.60
C ALA A 117 9.69 -2.20 0.31
N LEU A 118 8.68 -2.79 -0.34
CA LEU A 118 7.92 -2.16 -1.41
C LEU A 118 6.59 -1.65 -0.84
N ILE A 119 6.29 -0.37 -1.04
CA ILE A 119 5.08 0.30 -0.58
C ILE A 119 4.15 0.58 -1.77
N LEU A 120 2.88 0.18 -1.65
CA LEU A 120 1.82 0.48 -2.63
C LEU A 120 0.68 1.24 -1.95
N ASN A 121 0.26 2.38 -2.48
CA ASN A 121 -0.99 3.00 -2.04
C ASN A 121 -2.17 2.54 -2.88
N THR A 122 -3.25 2.15 -2.22
CA THR A 122 -4.51 1.77 -2.85
C THR A 122 -5.69 2.64 -2.37
N PRO A 123 -6.78 2.74 -3.16
CA PRO A 123 -7.96 3.52 -2.79
C PRO A 123 -8.65 3.02 -1.51
N GLY A 124 -9.41 3.89 -0.84
CA GLY A 124 -10.06 3.55 0.44
C GLY A 124 -11.27 2.61 0.36
N SER A 125 -11.87 2.41 -0.82
CA SER A 125 -12.98 1.47 -1.00
C SER A 125 -12.47 0.02 -1.09
N PRO A 126 -13.11 -0.98 -0.47
CA PRO A 126 -12.62 -2.37 -0.50
C PRO A 126 -12.41 -2.90 -1.92
N ARG A 127 -13.38 -2.64 -2.81
CA ARG A 127 -13.29 -3.04 -4.21
C ARG A 127 -12.12 -2.39 -4.94
N GLY A 128 -11.97 -1.06 -4.82
CA GLY A 128 -10.87 -0.33 -5.46
C GLY A 128 -9.50 -0.72 -4.91
N ALA A 129 -9.41 -1.02 -3.60
CA ALA A 129 -8.19 -1.50 -2.98
C ALA A 129 -7.73 -2.83 -3.59
N VAL A 130 -8.64 -3.80 -3.66
CA VAL A 130 -8.41 -5.13 -4.24
C VAL A 130 -8.09 -5.03 -5.74
N GLU A 131 -8.92 -4.35 -6.53
CA GLU A 131 -8.71 -4.19 -7.98
C GLU A 131 -7.34 -3.57 -8.30
N CYS A 132 -6.93 -2.53 -7.56
CA CYS A 132 -5.63 -1.90 -7.75
C CYS A 132 -4.48 -2.83 -7.33
N ALA A 133 -4.53 -3.46 -6.15
CA ALA A 133 -3.47 -4.35 -5.71
C ALA A 133 -3.29 -5.54 -6.67
N GLU A 134 -4.39 -6.19 -7.08
CA GLU A 134 -4.42 -7.30 -8.04
C GLU A 134 -3.70 -6.98 -9.34
N ALA A 135 -3.85 -5.76 -9.84
CA ALA A 135 -3.28 -5.29 -11.11
C ALA A 135 -1.76 -5.42 -11.21
N VAL A 136 -1.07 -5.47 -10.07
CA VAL A 136 0.38 -5.49 -10.00
C VAL A 136 0.93 -6.71 -9.28
N LEU A 137 0.07 -7.53 -8.64
CA LEU A 137 0.48 -8.67 -7.81
C LEU A 137 1.45 -9.62 -8.53
N GLU A 138 1.23 -9.88 -9.82
CA GLU A 138 2.04 -10.84 -10.58
C GLU A 138 3.53 -10.45 -10.69
N VAL A 139 3.85 -9.15 -10.68
CA VAL A 139 5.23 -8.67 -10.82
C VAL A 139 5.92 -8.41 -9.48
N LEU A 140 5.17 -8.28 -8.38
CA LEU A 140 5.74 -7.96 -7.06
C LEU A 140 6.76 -9.00 -6.54
N PRO A 141 6.60 -10.33 -6.73
CA PRO A 141 7.59 -11.30 -6.30
C PRO A 141 8.99 -11.05 -6.88
N HIS A 142 9.06 -10.60 -8.15
CA HIS A 142 10.33 -10.27 -8.78
C HIS A 142 10.97 -9.02 -8.13
N ALA A 143 10.18 -7.96 -7.94
CA ALA A 143 10.66 -6.74 -7.29
C ALA A 143 11.14 -6.98 -5.84
N LEU A 144 10.43 -7.81 -5.08
CA LEU A 144 10.79 -8.13 -3.70
C LEU A 144 12.09 -8.95 -3.59
N ARG A 145 12.33 -9.89 -4.51
CA ARG A 145 13.62 -10.61 -4.57
C ARG A 145 14.80 -9.68 -4.86
N LEU A 146 14.62 -8.74 -5.80
CA LEU A 146 15.63 -7.71 -6.09
C LEU A 146 15.96 -6.82 -4.88
N LEU A 147 14.97 -6.56 -4.02
CA LEU A 147 15.17 -5.77 -2.77
C LEU A 147 15.79 -6.58 -1.63
N SER A 148 15.79 -7.91 -1.75
CA SER A 148 16.29 -8.84 -0.72
C SER A 148 17.68 -9.39 -1.04
N ASP A 149 18.32 -8.93 -2.13
CA ASP A 149 19.57 -9.47 -2.69
C ASP A 149 19.52 -10.99 -2.95
N GLU A 150 18.34 -11.55 -3.19
CA GLU A 150 18.20 -12.96 -3.61
C GLU A 150 18.53 -13.09 -5.10
N PRO A 151 19.30 -14.11 -5.54
CA PRO A 151 19.61 -14.32 -6.96
C PRO A 151 18.34 -14.44 -7.81
N THR A 152 18.14 -13.51 -8.74
CA THR A 152 17.05 -13.60 -9.72
C THR A 152 17.51 -14.39 -10.95
N PRO A 153 16.84 -15.49 -11.32
CA PRO A 153 17.08 -16.13 -12.61
C PRO A 153 16.57 -15.19 -13.72
N HIS A 154 17.50 -14.73 -14.56
CA HIS A 154 17.22 -14.02 -15.80
C HIS A 154 17.30 -14.99 -16.98
#